data_AF-A0A9E0PGI6-F1
#
_entry.id   AF-A0A9E0PGI6-F1
#
_cell.length_a   1.000
_cell.length_b   1.000
_cell.length_c   1.000
_cell.angle_alpha   90.00
_cell.angle_beta   90.00
_cell.angle_gamma   90.00
#
_symmetry.space_group_name_H-M   'P 1'
#
loop_
_entity.id
_entity.type
_entity.pdbx_description
1 polymer ?
#
loop_
_entity_poly.entity_id
_entity_poly.type
_entity_poly.pdbx_seq_one_letter_code
_entity_poly.pdbx_strand_id
1 'polypeptide(L)'
;QSPLLRNLTRQQKLTLKLFITSKEITTKDIADLFQFSDRQARYLCQEWISNNFIKIANPASKNRSYQLTEKYESLILNSIEIHG
;
A
#
# COMPACT_ATOMS: atom_id res chain seq x y z
N GLN A 1 18.51 -9.29 -6.82
CA GLN A 1 17.53 -8.18 -6.85
C GLN A 1 16.16 -8.70 -7.27
N SER A 2 15.15 -8.58 -6.42
CA SER A 2 13.80 -9.12 -6.67
C SER A 2 13.08 -8.34 -7.79
N PRO A 3 12.68 -8.97 -8.90
CA PRO A 3 12.12 -8.29 -10.09
C PRO A 3 10.79 -7.57 -9.83
N LEU A 4 10.08 -7.94 -8.75
CA LEU A 4 8.83 -7.32 -8.34
C LEU A 4 8.99 -5.87 -7.88
N LEU A 5 10.10 -5.51 -7.21
CA LEU A 5 10.38 -4.13 -6.78
C LEU A 5 10.66 -3.19 -7.96
N ARG A 6 11.16 -3.74 -9.07
CA ARG A 6 11.49 -2.96 -10.27
C ARG A 6 10.24 -2.57 -11.06
N ASN A 7 9.17 -3.34 -10.96
CA ASN A 7 7.89 -3.09 -11.60
C ASN A 7 6.94 -2.20 -10.77
N LEU A 8 7.30 -1.89 -9.52
CA LEU A 8 6.48 -1.01 -8.69
C LEU A 8 6.64 0.45 -9.11
N THR A 9 5.51 1.09 -9.36
CA THR A 9 5.42 2.53 -9.63
C THR A 9 5.90 3.32 -8.41
N ARG A 10 6.36 4.56 -8.62
CA ARG A 10 6.85 5.45 -7.54
C ARG A 10 5.84 5.57 -6.39
N GLN A 11 4.54 5.62 -6.70
CA GLN A 11 3.47 5.67 -5.72
C GLN A 11 3.44 4.42 -4.84
N GLN A 12 3.44 3.22 -5.44
CA GLN A 12 3.43 1.98 -4.67
C GLN A 12 4.64 1.85 -3.74
N LYS A 13 5.83 2.29 -4.18
CA LYS A 13 7.04 2.29 -3.33
C LYS A 13 6.91 3.22 -2.13
N LEU A 14 6.33 4.41 -2.32
CA LEU A 14 6.08 5.34 -1.22
C LEU A 14 5.05 4.77 -0.23
N THR A 15 3.98 4.16 -0.75
CA THR A 15 2.97 3.50 0.08
C THR A 15 3.53 2.29 0.81
N LEU A 16 4.42 1.50 0.20
CA LEU A 16 5.13 0.42 0.90
C LEU A 16 5.87 0.94 2.12
N LYS A 17 6.58 2.07 1.99
CA LYS A 17 7.25 2.69 3.15
C LYS A 17 6.26 3.09 4.24
N LEU A 18 5.12 3.66 3.84
CA LEU A 18 4.05 3.97 4.79
C LEU A 18 3.55 2.70 5.50
N PHE A 19 3.41 1.59 4.77
CA PHE A 19 3.00 0.31 5.34
C PHE A 19 4.01 -0.31 6.32
N ILE A 20 5.31 -0.01 6.16
CA ILE A 20 6.35 -0.45 7.10
C ILE A 20 6.14 0.23 8.46
N THR A 21 5.78 1.51 8.47
CA THR A 21 5.48 2.25 9.71
C THR A 21 4.08 1.93 10.24
N SER A 22 3.10 1.75 9.34
CA SER A 22 1.70 1.50 9.66
C SER A 22 1.21 0.24 8.98
N LYS A 23 1.01 -0.86 9.72
CA LYS A 23 0.50 -2.13 9.17
C LYS A 23 -0.82 -1.96 8.41
N GLU A 24 -1.65 -1.02 8.83
CA GLU A 24 -2.93 -0.69 8.21
C GLU A 24 -2.95 0.78 7.85
N ILE A 25 -3.41 1.10 6.64
CA ILE A 25 -3.60 2.48 6.20
C ILE A 25 -5.02 2.69 5.72
N THR A 26 -5.54 3.90 5.90
CA THR A 26 -6.86 4.26 5.39
C THR A 26 -6.75 5.03 4.07
N THR A 27 -7.89 5.22 3.41
CA THR A 27 -7.97 6.10 2.22
C THR A 27 -7.43 7.50 2.53
N LYS A 28 -7.59 7.99 3.77
CA LYS A 28 -7.12 9.31 4.19
C LYS A 28 -5.60 9.37 4.28
N ASP A 29 -4.95 8.32 4.78
CA ASP A 29 -3.48 8.26 4.84
C ASP A 29 -2.87 8.32 3.43
N ILE A 30 -3.50 7.65 2.47
CA ILE A 30 -3.09 7.70 1.05
C ILE A 30 -3.35 9.09 0.47
N ALA A 31 -4.51 9.68 0.76
CA ALA A 31 -4.85 11.04 0.33
C ALA A 31 -3.83 12.06 0.85
N ASP A 32 -3.46 11.97 2.13
CA ASP A 32 -2.48 12.85 2.76
C ASP A 32 -1.07 12.63 2.21
N LEU A 33 -0.63 11.37 2.10
CA LEU A 33 0.69 11.00 1.57
C LEU A 33 0.95 11.56 0.17
N PHE A 34 -0.06 11.54 -0.70
CA PHE A 34 0.06 12.02 -2.08
C PHE A 34 -0.56 13.41 -2.31
N GLN A 35 -1.09 14.05 -1.26
CA GLN A 35 -1.90 15.27 -1.35
C GLN A 35 -3.01 15.18 -2.41
N PHE A 36 -3.62 13.99 -2.50
CA PHE A 36 -4.71 13.70 -3.40
C PHE A 36 -6.06 13.99 -2.76
N SER A 37 -7.05 14.33 -3.58
CA SER A 37 -8.44 14.41 -3.12
C SER A 37 -8.96 13.02 -2.75
N ASP A 38 -9.93 12.93 -1.84
CA ASP A 38 -10.53 11.65 -1.40
C ASP A 38 -10.98 10.76 -2.57
N ARG A 39 -11.50 11.38 -3.63
CA ARG A 39 -11.93 10.69 -4.86
C ARG A 39 -10.76 10.00 -5.57
N GLN A 40 -9.63 10.69 -5.70
CA GLN A 40 -8.43 10.18 -6.35
C GLN A 40 -7.80 9.08 -5.51
N ALA A 41 -7.68 9.28 -4.18
CA ALA A 41 -7.19 8.26 -3.27
C ALA A 41 -8.06 6.99 -3.32
N ARG A 42 -9.39 7.14 -3.35
CA ARG A 42 -10.30 6.00 -3.47
C ARG A 42 -10.16 5.26 -4.81
N TYR A 43 -9.99 5.98 -5.92
CA TYR A 43 -9.73 5.38 -7.23
C TYR A 43 -8.40 4.59 -7.22
N LEU A 44 -7.34 5.18 -6.66
CA LEU A 44 -6.05 4.53 -6.51
C LEU A 44 -6.11 3.26 -5.66
N CYS A 45 -6.85 3.29 -4.54
CA CYS A 45 -7.13 2.10 -3.74
C CYS A 45 -7.82 1.00 -4.55
N GLN A 46 -8.82 1.34 -5.37
CA GLN A 46 -9.52 0.37 -6.21
C GLN A 46 -8.58 -0.26 -7.24
N GLU A 47 -7.75 0.56 -7.91
CA GLU A 47 -6.75 0.05 -8.85
C GLU A 47 -5.75 -0.89 -8.15
N TRP A 48 -5.29 -0.53 -6.95
CA TRP A 48 -4.38 -1.37 -6.18
C TRP A 48 -5.01 -2.68 -5.70
N ILE A 49 -6.30 -2.69 -5.37
CA ILE A 49 -7.04 -3.92 -5.08
C ILE A 49 -7.09 -4.80 -6.34
N SER A 50 -7.43 -4.21 -7.49
CA SER A 50 -7.48 -4.94 -8.77
C SER A 50 -6.12 -5.51 -9.17
N ASN A 51 -5.03 -4.78 -8.88
CA ASN A 51 -3.65 -5.23 -9.12
C ASN A 51 -3.13 -6.19 -8.05
N ASN A 52 -3.96 -6.64 -7.09
CA ASN A 52 -3.56 -7.49 -5.97
C ASN A 52 -2.41 -6.91 -5.13
N PHE A 53 -2.29 -5.57 -5.10
CA PHE A 53 -1.28 -4.86 -4.32
C PHE A 53 -1.71 -4.68 -2.86
N ILE A 54 -2.95 -4.25 -2.65
CA ILE A 54 -3.57 -4.14 -1.32
C ILE A 54 -4.82 -5.02 -1.23
N LYS A 55 -5.18 -5.40 0.00
CA LYS A 55 -6.46 -6.01 0.36
C LYS A 55 -7.21 -5.12 1.34
N ILE A 56 -8.54 -5.29 1.37
CA ILE A 56 -9.37 -4.65 2.38
C ILE A 56 -9.16 -5.40 3.70
N ALA A 57 -8.63 -4.70 4.70
CA ALA A 57 -8.39 -5.25 6.03
C ALA A 57 -9.63 -5.08 6.91
N ASN A 58 -10.17 -3.87 6.95
CA ASN A 58 -11.43 -3.57 7.60
C ASN A 58 -12.42 -3.00 6.58
N PRO A 59 -13.57 -3.65 6.33
CA PRO A 59 -14.58 -3.13 5.42
C PRO A 59 -15.48 -2.04 6.04
N ALA A 60 -15.32 -1.71 7.34
CA ALA A 60 -16.19 -0.77 8.06
C ALA A 60 -16.31 0.59 7.35
N SER A 61 -17.53 1.04 7.07
CA SER A 61 -17.78 2.28 6.31
C SER A 61 -17.12 3.54 6.88
N LYS A 62 -16.91 3.62 8.20
CA LYS A 62 -16.22 4.76 8.86
C LYS A 62 -14.71 4.59 8.99
N ASN A 63 -14.21 3.35 9.03
CA ASN A 63 -12.81 3.02 9.30
C ASN A 63 -12.27 2.01 8.27
N ARG A 64 -12.61 2.21 7.00
CA ARG A 64 -12.16 1.30 5.96
C ARG A 64 -10.64 1.38 5.86
N SER A 65 -9.98 0.31 6.29
CA SER A 65 -8.53 0.16 6.26
C SER A 65 -8.13 -0.85 5.19
N TYR A 66 -6.92 -0.65 4.69
CA TYR A 66 -6.29 -1.50 3.71
C TYR A 66 -4.98 -2.02 4.29
N GLN A 67 -4.63 -3.22 3.89
CA GLN A 67 -3.38 -3.89 4.20
C GLN A 67 -2.70 -4.31 2.91
N LEU A 68 -1.38 -4.51 2.95
CA LEU A 68 -0.69 -5.17 1.86
C LEU A 68 -1.18 -6.61 1.72
N THR A 69 -1.14 -7.12 0.50
CA THR A 69 -1.29 -8.55 0.29
C THR A 69 -0.03 -9.27 0.75
N GLU A 70 -0.16 -10.54 1.12
CA GLU A 70 0.94 -11.37 1.64
C GLU A 70 2.15 -11.36 0.69
N LYS A 71 1.89 -11.32 -0.62
CA LYS A 71 2.92 -11.22 -1.67
C LYS A 71 3.83 -10.00 -1.48
N TYR A 72 3.26 -8.84 -1.18
CA TYR A 72 4.04 -7.62 -0.99
C TYR A 72 4.56 -7.52 0.43
N GLU A 73 3.81 -7.97 1.43
CA GLU A 73 4.22 -7.97 2.84
C GLU A 73 5.50 -8.80 3.07
N SER A 74 5.57 -10.03 2.54
CA SER A 74 6.80 -10.83 2.60
C SER A 74 7.95 -10.21 1.80
N LEU A 75 7.64 -9.47 0.73
CA LEU A 75 8.64 -8.83 -0.11
C LEU A 75 9.26 -7.59 0.55
N ILE A 76 8.48 -6.76 1.25
CA ILE A 76 9.05 -5.66 2.05
C ILE A 76 9.87 -6.23 3.21
N LEU A 77 9.36 -7.24 3.92
CA LEU A 77 10.10 -7.87 5.02
C LEU A 77 11.47 -8.36 4.54
N ASN A 78 11.49 -9.14 3.45
CA ASN A 78 12.71 -9.62 2.84
C ASN A 78 13.61 -8.49 2.31
N SER A 79 13.04 -7.39 1.80
CA SER A 79 13.82 -6.26 1.31
C SER A 79 14.48 -5.44 2.43
N ILE A 80 13.90 -5.41 3.62
CA ILE A 80 14.45 -4.70 4.78
C ILE A 80 15.60 -5.53 5.38
N GLU A 81 15.47 -6.85 5.42
CA GLU A 81 16.49 -7.77 5.96
C GLU A 81 17.79 -7.81 5.13
N ILE A 82 17.76 -7.41 3.86
CA ILE A 82 18.94 -7.44 2.98
C ILE A 82 19.76 -6.13 3.03
N HIS A 83 19.26 -5.10 3.70
CA HIS A 83 19.95 -3.81 3.86
C HIS A 83 20.25 -3.44 5.32
N GLY A 84 20.05 -4.37 6.26
CA GLY A 84 20.44 -4.25 7.67
C GLY A 84 21.86 -4.74 7.92
#